data_AF-A0A537CWE3-F1
#
_entry.id   AF-A0A537CWE3-F1
#
_cell.length_a   1.000
_cell.length_b   1.000
_cell.length_c   1.000
_cell.angle_alpha   90.00
_cell.angle_beta   90.00
_cell.angle_gamma   90.00
#
_symmetry.space_group_name_H-M   'P 1'
#
loop_
_entity.id
_entity.type
_entity.pdbx_description
1 polymer ?
#
loop_
_entity_poly.entity_id
_entity_poly.type
_entity_poly.pdbx_seq_one_letter_code
_entity_poly.pdbx_strand_id
1 'polypeptide(L)' 'CPGFVSDCLETLEEIGIAARKAFLAAGGREFHVVPCLNESPEWIAALERLALG' A
#
# COMPACT_ATOMS: atom_id res chain seq x y z
N CYS A 1 7.29 -1.04 2.20
CA CYS A 1 6.31 -2.07 1.81
C CYS A 1 5.48 -2.36 3.06
N PRO A 2 4.17 -2.09 3.07
CA PRO A 2 3.36 -2.55 4.19
C PRO A 2 3.32 -4.07 4.18
N GLY A 3 3.43 -4.69 5.35
CA GLY A 3 3.35 -6.15 5.51
C GLY A 3 1.94 -6.71 5.26
N PHE A 4 0.99 -5.86 4.87
CA PHE A 4 -0.41 -6.19 4.64
C PHE A 4 -0.83 -5.81 3.22
N VAL A 5 -1.72 -6.63 2.65
CA VAL A 5 -2.26 -6.48 1.29
C VAL A 5 -3.45 -5.53 1.21
N SER A 6 -3.91 -5.03 2.36
CA SER A 6 -5.04 -4.11 2.50
C SER A 6 -4.61 -2.81 3.16
N ASP A 7 -5.36 -1.74 2.93
CA ASP A 7 -5.15 -0.50 3.64
C ASP A 7 -5.39 -0.64 5.15
N CYS A 8 -4.49 -0.03 5.91
CA CYS A 8 -4.51 0.00 7.37
C CYS A 8 -3.98 1.35 7.87
N LEU A 9 -3.89 1.52 9.19
CA LEU A 9 -3.44 2.78 9.79
C LEU A 9 -2.04 3.16 9.28
N GLU A 10 -1.15 2.18 9.20
CA GLU A 10 0.23 2.36 8.76
C GLU A 10 0.32 2.78 7.28
N THR A 11 -0.53 2.23 6.40
CA THR A 11 -0.50 2.60 4.97
C THR A 11 -1.04 4.00 4.73
N LEU A 12 -2.14 4.33 5.40
CA LEU A 12 -2.86 5.59 5.19
C LEU A 12 -2.16 6.75 5.90
N GLU A 13 -1.94 6.63 7.21
CA GLU A 13 -1.46 7.73 8.05
C GLU A 13 0.07 7.82 8.06
N GLU A 14 0.75 6.73 8.41
CA GLU A 14 2.19 6.76 8.58
C GLU A 14 2.93 6.91 7.24
N ILE A 15 2.54 6.13 6.23
CA ILE A 15 3.18 6.20 4.90
C ILE A 15 2.54 7.29 4.04
N GLY A 16 1.21 7.28 3.89
CA GLY A 16 0.48 8.17 3.00
C GLY A 16 0.62 9.65 3.35
N ILE A 17 0.70 9.97 4.65
CA ILE A 17 0.74 11.34 5.16
C ILE A 17 2.08 11.66 5.81
N ALA A 18 2.49 10.95 6.86
CA ALA A 18 3.67 11.36 7.64
C ALA A 18 4.98 11.21 6.85
N ALA A 19 5.20 10.07 6.20
CA ALA A 19 6.39 9.85 5.37
C ALA A 19 6.42 10.77 4.15
N ARG A 20 5.27 10.99 3.49
CA ARG A 20 5.15 11.98 2.39
C ARG A 20 5.58 13.37 2.86
N LYS A 21 5.06 13.84 3.99
CA LYS A 21 5.39 15.15 4.56
C LYS A 21 6.88 15.26 4.86
N ALA A 22 7.47 14.24 5.50
CA ALA A 22 8.89 14.20 5.80
C ALA A 22 9.76 14.24 4.53
N PHE A 23 9.39 13.48 3.50
CA PHE A 23 10.10 13.43 2.23
C PHE A 23 10.11 14.79 1.51
N LEU A 24 8.94 15.45 1.43
CA LEU A 24 8.84 16.77 0.79
C LEU A 24 9.58 17.84 1.60
N ALA A 25 9.52 17.79 2.94
CA ALA A 25 10.26 18.71 3.80
C ALA A 25 11.79 18.55 3.67
N ALA A 26 12.27 17.35 3.34
CA ALA A 26 13.68 17.08 3.05
C ALA A 26 14.12 17.50 1.63
N GLY A 27 13.27 18.15 0.84
CA GLY A 27 13.57 18.58 -0.53
C GLY A 27 13.26 17.53 -1.61
N GLY A 28 12.57 16.45 -1.24
CA GLY A 28 12.03 15.48 -2.19
C GLY A 28 11.01 16.13 -3.13
N ARG A 29 10.98 15.70 -4.40
CA ARG A 29 10.12 16.29 -5.43
C ARG A 29 8.86 15.47 -5.71
N GLU A 30 9.00 14.15 -5.78
CA GLU A 30 7.92 13.24 -6.14
C GLU A 30 7.85 12.09 -5.14
N PHE A 31 6.66 11.87 -4.58
CA PHE A 31 6.40 10.81 -3.63
C PHE A 31 5.18 10.00 -4.09
N HIS A 32 5.39 8.71 -4.27
CA HIS A 32 4.37 7.77 -4.71
C HIS A 32 4.13 6.71 -3.65
N VAL A 33 2.86 6.46 -3.36
CA VAL A 33 2.42 5.29 -2.60
C VAL A 33 1.84 4.32 -3.60
N VAL A 34 2.32 3.08 -3.56
CA VAL A 34 1.71 1.99 -4.34
C VAL A 34 0.42 1.59 -3.61
N PRO A 35 -0.75 1.59 -4.29
CA PRO A 35 -2.01 1.18 -3.67
C PRO A 35 -1.95 -0.25 -3.14
N CYS A 36 -2.63 -0.49 -2.02
CA CYS A 36 -2.88 -1.83 -1.54
C CYS A 36 -3.79 -2.60 -2.52
N LEU A 37 -3.70 -3.94 -2.49
CA LEU A 37 -4.52 -4.79 -3.37
C LEU A 37 -5.99 -4.77 -2.96
N ASN A 38 -6.28 -4.63 -1.66
CA ASN A 38 -7.64 -4.53 -1.11
C ASN A 38 -8.56 -5.61 -1.72
N GLU A 39 -9.74 -5.22 -2.21
CA GLU A 39 -10.71 -6.10 -2.89
C GLU A 39 -10.45 -6.32 -4.39
N SER A 40 -9.21 -6.12 -4.89
CA SER A 40 -8.86 -6.37 -6.29
C SER A 40 -9.35 -7.76 -6.74
N PRO A 41 -10.17 -7.84 -7.81
CA PRO A 41 -10.64 -9.12 -8.34
C PRO A 41 -9.49 -10.06 -8.73
N GLU A 42 -8.41 -9.51 -9.27
CA GLU A 42 -7.22 -10.26 -9.66
C GLU A 42 -6.50 -10.85 -8.44
N TRP A 43 -6.43 -10.11 -7.34
CA TRP A 43 -5.85 -10.59 -6.09
C TRP A 43 -6.69 -11.70 -5.46
N ILE A 44 -8.02 -11.53 -5.42
CA ILE A 44 -8.96 -12.54 -4.92
C ILE A 44 -8.86 -13.82 -5.76
N ALA A 45 -8.84 -13.71 -7.09
CA ALA A 45 -8.66 -14.85 -7.99
C ALA A 45 -7.30 -15.54 -7.82
N ALA A 46 -6.23 -14.77 -7.53
CA ALA A 46 -4.93 -15.33 -7.22
C ALA A 46 -4.95 -16.13 -5.91
N LEU A 47 -5.60 -15.60 -4.86
CA LEU A 47 -5.77 -16.30 -3.59
C LEU A 47 -6.60 -17.58 -3.73
N GLU A 48 -7.71 -17.54 -4.48
CA GLU A 48 -8.53 -18.71 -4.78
C GLU A 48 -7.68 -19.82 -5.43
N ARG A 49 -6.91 -19.46 -6.45
CA ARG A 49 -5.99 -20.39 -7.13
C ARG A 49 -4.92 -20.97 -6.22
N LEU A 50 -4.43 -20.20 -5.24
CA LEU A 50 -3.44 -20.67 -4.27
C LEU A 50 -4.05 -21.60 -3.22
N ALA A 51 -5.30 -21.37 -2.84
CA ALA A 51 -5.99 -22.14 -1.80
C ALA A 51 -6.60 -23.45 -2.32
N LEU A 52 -7.00 -23.49 -3.59
CA LEU A 52 -7.72 -24.61 -4.21
C LEU A 52 -6.90 -25.37 -5.27
N GLY A 53 -5.72 -24.86 -5.66
CA GLY A 53 -4.78 -25.51 -6.57
C GLY A 53 -3.77 -26.39 -5.83
#